data_AF-A0A2J6HIE1-F1
#
_entry.id   AF-A0A2J6HIE1-F1
#
_cell.length_a   1.000
_cell.length_b   1.000
_cell.length_c   1.000
_cell.angle_alpha   90.00
_cell.angle_beta   90.00
_cell.angle_gamma   90.00
#
_symmetry.space_group_name_H-M   'P 1'
#
loop_
_entity.id
_entity.type
_entity.pdbx_description
1 polymer ?
#
loop_
_entity_poly.entity_id
_entity_poly.type
_entity_poly.pdbx_seq_one_letter_code
_entity_poly.pdbx_strand_id
1 'polypeptide(L)'
;MFIKNYIMRIVIVFLIIFSTFTAFGQDESELLIFNADGNSYIQRSGTKISNIDGAEFKKDDLLFIINGSVTIISRQNKRVTLNENGKYNYNKVYNLMQKAEASVTNKYFVNVWDQMNNKHENMNYRGGVVRGDAVPSFPVDSAVILSDSICFEYIKEGETPGGISIKNEQFRELFYLNLTDNSIVMPLSDINNAETGIYYYEFDGSPTQCFIIPSKDELNEKLEAFNKIMESFSSFNDEMKARLVRDYMIENKVYILL
;
A
#
# COMPACT_ATOMS: atom_id res chain seq x y z
N MET A 1 -66.94 9.57 3.19
CA MET A 1 -65.64 10.20 3.55
C MET A 1 -64.54 9.19 3.92
N PHE A 2 -64.87 7.98 4.40
CA PHE A 2 -63.87 6.96 4.81
C PHE A 2 -63.11 6.24 3.68
N ILE A 3 -63.75 6.02 2.52
CA ILE A 3 -63.14 5.27 1.40
C ILE A 3 -61.94 6.00 0.79
N LYS A 4 -61.98 7.35 0.75
CA LYS A 4 -60.91 8.18 0.18
C LYS A 4 -59.61 8.08 1.00
N ASN A 5 -59.72 7.97 2.32
CA ASN A 5 -58.57 7.81 3.21
C ASN A 5 -57.96 6.41 3.14
N TYR A 6 -58.76 5.39 2.87
CA TYR A 6 -58.26 4.02 2.73
C TYR A 6 -57.47 3.84 1.43
N ILE A 7 -58.00 4.37 0.31
CA ILE A 7 -57.32 4.36 -0.99
C ILE A 7 -56.00 5.15 -0.92
N MET A 8 -56.00 6.32 -0.26
CA MET A 8 -54.78 7.13 -0.09
C MET A 8 -53.70 6.41 0.73
N ARG A 9 -54.09 5.65 1.76
CA ARG A 9 -53.15 4.84 2.55
C ARG A 9 -52.55 3.69 1.75
N ILE A 10 -53.35 3.02 0.91
CA ILE A 10 -52.85 1.95 0.03
C ILE A 10 -51.86 2.51 -1.00
N VAL A 11 -52.16 3.66 -1.61
CA VAL A 11 -51.26 4.30 -2.58
C VAL A 11 -49.93 4.70 -1.93
N ILE A 12 -49.95 5.21 -0.69
CA ILE A 12 -48.72 5.54 0.07
C ILE A 12 -47.90 4.28 0.35
N VAL A 13 -48.52 3.19 0.78
CA VAL A 13 -47.83 1.91 1.01
C VAL A 13 -47.23 1.37 -0.29
N PHE A 14 -47.95 1.47 -1.41
CA PHE A 14 -47.45 1.04 -2.71
C PHE A 14 -46.27 1.89 -3.18
N LEU A 15 -46.30 3.21 -2.96
CA LEU A 15 -45.20 4.13 -3.27
C LEU A 15 -43.94 3.85 -2.44
N ILE A 16 -44.11 3.54 -1.15
CA ILE A 16 -43.00 3.17 -0.26
C ILE A 16 -42.38 1.82 -0.68
N ILE A 17 -43.19 0.86 -1.10
CA ILE A 17 -42.70 -0.43 -1.62
C ILE A 17 -42.01 -0.23 -2.98
N PHE A 18 -42.51 0.65 -3.85
CA PHE A 18 -41.90 0.89 -5.16
C PHE A 18 -40.57 1.66 -5.06
N SER A 19 -40.41 2.52 -4.05
CA SER A 19 -39.17 3.26 -3.81
C SER A 19 -38.03 2.42 -3.21
N THR A 20 -38.32 1.23 -2.67
CA THR A 20 -37.26 0.32 -2.19
C THR A 20 -36.74 -0.61 -3.30
N PHE A 21 -37.45 -0.75 -4.42
CA PHE A 21 -36.99 -1.55 -5.57
C PHE A 21 -35.95 -0.84 -6.44
N THR A 22 -35.86 0.49 -6.41
CA THR A 22 -34.88 1.24 -7.21
C THR A 22 -33.48 1.28 -6.57
N ALA A 23 -33.32 0.79 -5.34
CA ALA A 23 -32.04 0.77 -4.63
C ALA A 23 -31.14 -0.45 -4.98
N PHE A 24 -31.60 -1.39 -5.81
CA PHE A 24 -30.82 -2.58 -6.19
C PHE A 24 -30.33 -2.57 -7.66
N GLY A 25 -30.33 -1.40 -8.31
CA GLY A 25 -29.98 -1.25 -9.73
C GLY A 25 -28.58 -0.71 -10.02
N GLN A 26 -27.67 -0.62 -9.05
CA GLN A 26 -26.28 -0.26 -9.33
C GLN A 26 -25.49 -1.56 -9.55
N ASP A 27 -25.10 -1.80 -10.80
CA ASP A 27 -24.26 -2.94 -11.15
C ASP A 27 -22.83 -2.69 -10.63
N GLU A 28 -22.62 -2.93 -9.34
CA GLU A 28 -21.34 -2.70 -8.62
C GLU A 28 -20.22 -3.68 -9.03
N SER A 29 -20.44 -4.46 -10.08
CA SER A 29 -19.70 -5.68 -10.34
C SER A 29 -19.03 -5.67 -11.72
N GLU A 30 -18.48 -4.53 -12.13
CA GLU A 30 -17.57 -4.55 -13.28
C GLU A 30 -16.30 -5.32 -12.93
N LEU A 31 -16.11 -6.44 -13.61
CA LEU A 31 -14.90 -7.26 -13.55
C LEU A 31 -14.04 -6.94 -14.78
N LEU A 32 -12.76 -6.68 -14.55
CA LEU A 32 -11.76 -6.40 -15.57
C LEU A 32 -10.69 -7.47 -15.52
N ILE A 33 -10.27 -7.95 -16.69
CA ILE A 33 -9.11 -8.84 -16.80
C ILE A 33 -7.86 -7.97 -16.74
N PHE A 34 -7.07 -8.15 -15.69
CA PHE A 34 -5.85 -7.40 -15.48
C PHE A 34 -4.68 -8.00 -16.28
N ASN A 35 -4.54 -9.33 -16.23
CA ASN A 35 -3.53 -10.07 -16.98
C ASN A 35 -4.04 -11.47 -17.32
N ALA A 36 -3.73 -11.95 -18.50
CA ALA A 36 -4.01 -13.26 -19.03
C ALA A 36 -2.72 -13.86 -19.60
N ASP A 37 -2.01 -14.61 -18.76
CA ASP A 37 -0.83 -15.37 -19.18
C ASP A 37 -1.27 -16.68 -19.84
N GLY A 38 -0.66 -17.02 -20.98
CA GLY A 38 -0.96 -18.24 -21.73
C GLY A 38 -2.13 -18.10 -22.71
N ASN A 39 -2.79 -19.21 -23.04
CA ASN A 39 -3.86 -19.24 -24.03
C ASN A 39 -5.22 -19.19 -23.32
N SER A 40 -5.82 -18.01 -23.32
CA SER A 40 -7.15 -17.78 -22.79
C SER A 40 -7.97 -16.86 -23.70
N TYR A 41 -9.29 -16.96 -23.60
CA TYR A 41 -10.20 -16.14 -24.40
C TYR A 41 -11.55 -15.95 -23.72
N ILE A 42 -12.23 -14.85 -24.06
CA ILE A 42 -13.63 -14.63 -23.71
C ILE A 42 -14.50 -15.09 -24.88
N GLN A 43 -15.57 -15.81 -24.60
CA GLN A 43 -16.67 -16.02 -25.53
C GLN A 43 -17.82 -15.10 -25.15
N ARG A 44 -18.11 -14.12 -26.02
CA ARG A 44 -19.20 -13.16 -25.86
C ARG A 44 -20.17 -13.31 -27.02
N SER A 45 -21.42 -13.65 -26.73
CA SER A 45 -22.47 -13.82 -27.74
C SER A 45 -22.03 -14.72 -28.92
N GLY A 46 -21.32 -15.80 -28.61
CA GLY A 46 -20.80 -16.75 -29.61
C GLY A 46 -19.49 -16.35 -30.28
N THR A 47 -19.01 -15.11 -30.10
CA THR A 47 -17.76 -14.62 -30.67
C THR A 47 -16.60 -14.87 -29.72
N LYS A 48 -15.49 -15.39 -30.24
CA LYS A 48 -14.24 -15.58 -29.49
C LYS A 48 -13.38 -14.31 -29.53
N ILE A 49 -13.10 -13.76 -28.36
CA ILE A 49 -12.21 -12.61 -28.14
C ILE A 49 -10.91 -13.14 -27.54
N SER A 50 -9.82 -13.07 -28.30
CA SER A 50 -8.47 -13.43 -27.84
C SER A 50 -7.73 -12.15 -27.42
N ASN A 51 -6.59 -12.26 -26.72
CA ASN A 51 -5.86 -11.12 -26.14
C ASN A 51 -6.75 -10.30 -25.20
N ILE A 52 -7.16 -10.96 -24.11
CA ILE A 52 -8.19 -10.45 -23.21
C ILE A 52 -7.64 -9.54 -22.10
N ASP A 53 -6.37 -9.17 -22.16
CA ASP A 53 -5.76 -8.20 -21.23
C ASP A 53 -6.48 -6.85 -21.31
N GLY A 54 -6.86 -6.32 -20.15
CA GLY A 54 -7.64 -5.09 -20.03
C GLY A 54 -9.12 -5.23 -20.45
N ALA A 55 -9.58 -6.41 -20.88
CA ALA A 55 -10.95 -6.59 -21.31
C ALA A 55 -11.93 -6.66 -20.14
N GLU A 56 -13.11 -6.05 -20.32
CA GLU A 56 -14.25 -6.25 -19.41
C GLU A 56 -14.77 -7.68 -19.50
N PHE A 57 -15.01 -8.30 -18.34
CA PHE A 57 -15.67 -9.59 -18.20
C PHE A 57 -17.10 -9.41 -17.69
N LYS A 58 -18.07 -9.62 -18.59
CA LYS A 58 -19.50 -9.32 -18.39
C LYS A 58 -20.28 -10.54 -17.92
N LYS A 59 -21.48 -10.31 -17.38
CA LYS A 59 -22.36 -11.37 -16.84
C LYS A 59 -22.63 -12.52 -17.80
N ASP A 60 -22.78 -12.22 -19.09
CA ASP A 60 -23.07 -13.20 -20.13
C ASP A 60 -21.82 -13.81 -20.79
N ASP A 61 -20.63 -13.40 -20.35
CA ASP A 61 -19.38 -13.90 -20.90
C ASP A 61 -18.99 -15.25 -20.31
N LEU A 62 -18.25 -16.01 -21.13
CA LEU A 62 -17.57 -17.22 -20.71
C LEU A 62 -16.07 -17.05 -20.90
N LEU A 63 -15.31 -17.12 -19.82
CA LEU A 63 -13.86 -17.14 -19.85
C LEU A 63 -13.37 -18.59 -20.01
N PHE A 64 -12.49 -18.81 -20.97
CA PHE A 64 -11.82 -20.08 -21.19
C PHE A 64 -10.32 -19.92 -20.95
N ILE A 65 -9.77 -20.76 -20.08
CA ILE A 65 -8.34 -20.87 -19.81
C ILE A 65 -7.89 -22.24 -20.34
N ILE A 66 -7.13 -22.26 -21.42
CA ILE A 66 -6.61 -23.49 -22.03
C ILE A 66 -5.29 -23.88 -21.34
N ASN A 67 -4.42 -22.89 -21.11
CA ASN A 67 -3.21 -23.01 -20.29
C ASN A 67 -2.81 -21.63 -19.74
N GLY A 68 -2.08 -21.61 -18.63
CA GLY A 68 -1.62 -20.39 -17.98
C GLY A 68 -2.58 -19.90 -16.89
N SER A 69 -2.67 -18.59 -16.71
CA SER A 69 -3.45 -17.99 -15.63
C SER A 69 -4.10 -16.69 -16.02
N VAL A 70 -5.30 -16.43 -15.49
CA VAL A 70 -6.02 -15.17 -15.71
C VAL A 70 -6.30 -14.49 -14.38
N THR A 71 -5.82 -13.27 -14.24
CA THR A 71 -6.04 -12.39 -13.10
C THR A 71 -7.16 -11.42 -13.41
N ILE A 72 -8.17 -11.40 -12.55
CA ILE A 72 -9.38 -10.59 -12.69
C ILE A 72 -9.51 -9.69 -11.46
N ILE A 73 -9.82 -8.42 -11.69
CA ILE A 73 -10.02 -7.40 -10.66
C ILE A 73 -11.44 -6.84 -10.74
N SER A 74 -12.03 -6.46 -9.61
CA SER A 74 -13.28 -5.69 -9.58
C SER A 74 -13.02 -4.21 -9.34
N ARG A 75 -14.03 -3.36 -9.62
CA ARG A 75 -14.02 -1.94 -9.20
C ARG A 75 -13.92 -1.71 -7.68
N GLN A 76 -14.27 -2.72 -6.88
CA GLN A 76 -14.08 -2.71 -5.43
C GLN A 76 -12.67 -3.19 -5.04
N ASN A 77 -11.75 -3.21 -6.03
CA ASN A 77 -10.36 -3.61 -5.91
C ASN A 77 -10.16 -5.02 -5.35
N LYS A 78 -11.13 -5.92 -5.52
CA LYS A 78 -10.96 -7.34 -5.17
C LYS A 78 -10.35 -8.08 -6.34
N ARG A 79 -9.37 -8.94 -6.07
CA ARG A 79 -8.68 -9.76 -7.07
C ARG A 79 -8.98 -11.24 -6.92
N VAL A 80 -9.02 -11.95 -8.03
CA VAL A 80 -8.86 -13.40 -8.09
C VAL A 80 -7.91 -13.77 -9.23
N THR A 81 -6.99 -14.69 -8.98
CA THR A 81 -6.16 -15.30 -10.02
C THR A 81 -6.65 -16.73 -10.25
N LEU A 82 -7.03 -17.03 -11.49
CA LEU A 82 -7.48 -18.34 -11.93
C LEU A 82 -6.31 -19.06 -12.61
N ASN A 83 -5.77 -20.09 -11.96
CA ASN A 83 -4.61 -20.86 -12.45
C ASN A 83 -4.99 -22.24 -12.99
N GLU A 84 -6.27 -22.61 -12.89
CA GLU A 84 -6.77 -23.89 -13.36
C GLU A 84 -7.31 -23.74 -14.78
N ASN A 85 -7.02 -24.74 -15.61
CA ASN A 85 -7.58 -24.79 -16.95
C ASN A 85 -9.08 -25.09 -16.86
N GLY A 86 -9.87 -24.42 -17.69
CA GLY A 86 -11.29 -24.69 -17.79
C GLY A 86 -12.13 -23.50 -18.20
N LYS A 87 -13.43 -23.67 -17.94
CA LYS A 87 -14.48 -22.71 -18.29
C LYS A 87 -14.99 -22.02 -17.02
N TYR A 88 -15.01 -20.70 -17.05
CA TYR A 88 -15.45 -19.85 -15.96
C TYR A 88 -16.57 -18.93 -16.45
N ASN A 89 -17.71 -18.97 -15.77
CA ASN A 89 -18.76 -17.98 -15.96
C ASN A 89 -18.58 -16.85 -14.95
N TYR A 90 -19.23 -15.72 -15.22
CA TYR A 90 -19.16 -14.52 -14.39
C TYR A 90 -19.41 -14.81 -12.90
N ASN A 91 -20.51 -15.50 -12.58
CA ASN A 91 -20.89 -15.77 -11.19
C ASN A 91 -19.88 -16.64 -10.43
N LYS A 92 -19.25 -17.61 -11.11
CA LYS A 92 -18.20 -18.44 -10.53
C LYS A 92 -16.98 -17.59 -10.16
N VAL A 93 -16.56 -16.69 -11.06
CA VAL A 93 -15.43 -15.77 -10.81
C VAL A 93 -15.78 -14.81 -9.67
N TYR A 94 -16.95 -14.19 -9.71
CA TYR A 94 -17.41 -13.28 -8.67
C TYR A 94 -17.45 -13.95 -7.29
N ASN A 95 -17.98 -15.18 -7.20
CA ASN A 95 -18.02 -15.93 -5.94
C ASN A 95 -16.61 -16.31 -5.44
N LEU A 96 -15.69 -16.67 -6.34
CA LEU A 96 -14.30 -16.93 -5.96
C LEU A 96 -13.63 -15.65 -5.44
N MET A 97 -13.92 -14.51 -6.06
CA MET A 97 -13.43 -13.20 -5.64
C MET A 97 -13.99 -12.75 -4.28
N GLN A 98 -15.24 -13.11 -3.96
CA GLN A 98 -15.82 -12.84 -2.64
C GLN A 98 -15.28 -13.77 -1.54
N LYS A 99 -14.85 -14.98 -1.93
CA LYS A 99 -14.23 -15.96 -1.02
C LYS A 99 -12.73 -15.80 -0.88
N ALA A 100 -12.08 -15.09 -1.81
CA ALA A 100 -10.69 -14.70 -1.67
C ALA A 100 -10.60 -13.79 -0.43
N GLU A 101 -10.06 -14.32 0.67
CA GLU A 101 -9.77 -13.53 1.86
C GLU A 101 -9.00 -12.28 1.45
N ALA A 102 -9.23 -11.19 2.18
CA ALA A 102 -8.49 -9.94 2.00
C ALA A 102 -7.02 -10.17 2.37
N SER A 103 -6.27 -10.85 1.48
CA SER A 103 -4.85 -11.00 1.61
C SER A 103 -4.23 -9.61 1.64
N VAL A 104 -3.17 -9.45 2.43
CA VAL A 104 -2.45 -8.18 2.53
C VAL A 104 -2.06 -7.67 1.13
N THR A 105 -1.73 -8.58 0.22
CA THR A 105 -1.52 -8.33 -1.21
C THR A 105 -2.72 -7.68 -1.92
N ASN A 106 -3.94 -8.14 -1.64
CA ASN A 106 -5.17 -7.58 -2.20
C ASN A 106 -5.39 -6.15 -1.65
N LYS A 107 -5.25 -5.96 -0.33
CA LYS A 107 -5.36 -4.63 0.30
C LYS A 107 -4.30 -3.63 -0.20
N TYR A 108 -3.09 -4.09 -0.51
CA TYR A 108 -2.04 -3.25 -1.06
C TYR A 108 -2.28 -2.90 -2.53
N PHE A 109 -2.70 -3.86 -3.37
CA PHE A 109 -3.08 -3.56 -4.75
C PHE A 109 -4.25 -2.58 -4.81
N VAL A 110 -5.25 -2.72 -3.94
CA VAL A 110 -6.33 -1.74 -3.73
C VAL A 110 -5.73 -0.35 -3.49
N ASN A 111 -4.81 -0.24 -2.52
CA ASN A 111 -4.20 1.03 -2.14
C ASN A 111 -3.38 1.64 -3.30
N VAL A 112 -2.52 0.86 -3.97
CA VAL A 112 -1.74 1.34 -5.12
C VAL A 112 -2.63 1.75 -6.29
N TRP A 113 -3.68 0.97 -6.58
CA TRP A 113 -4.64 1.29 -7.64
C TRP A 113 -5.45 2.54 -7.32
N ASP A 114 -5.88 2.70 -6.07
CA ASP A 114 -6.54 3.92 -5.59
C ASP A 114 -5.60 5.12 -5.67
N GLN A 115 -4.32 4.99 -5.29
CA GLN A 115 -3.33 6.07 -5.45
C GLN A 115 -3.06 6.42 -6.92
N MET A 116 -3.05 5.43 -7.82
CA MET A 116 -2.85 5.64 -9.26
C MET A 116 -4.05 6.32 -9.92
N ASN A 117 -5.27 6.03 -9.46
CA ASN A 117 -6.51 6.60 -10.00
C ASN A 117 -6.92 7.91 -9.32
N ASN A 118 -6.53 8.14 -8.07
CA ASN A 118 -6.73 9.39 -7.37
C ASN A 118 -5.65 10.41 -7.76
N LYS A 119 -5.58 10.76 -9.05
CA LYS A 119 -4.77 11.89 -9.55
C LYS A 119 -5.27 13.27 -9.09
N HIS A 120 -6.30 13.34 -8.24
CA HIS A 120 -6.91 14.61 -7.80
C HIS A 120 -7.17 14.75 -6.31
N GLU A 121 -6.80 13.79 -5.46
CA GLU A 121 -6.75 14.10 -4.05
C GLU A 121 -5.36 14.65 -3.76
N ASN A 122 -5.31 15.98 -3.61
CA ASN A 122 -4.26 16.65 -2.87
C ASN A 122 -4.03 15.84 -1.60
N MET A 123 -3.00 14.99 -1.60
CA MET A 123 -2.39 14.55 -0.37
C MET A 123 -2.01 15.85 0.32
N ASN A 124 -2.86 16.29 1.23
CA ASN A 124 -2.52 17.27 2.23
C ASN A 124 -1.44 16.60 3.06
N TYR A 125 -0.21 16.60 2.54
CA TYR A 125 0.96 16.82 3.36
C TYR A 125 0.53 17.97 4.26
N ARG A 126 0.35 17.70 5.55
CA ARG A 126 0.34 18.76 6.54
C ARG A 126 1.74 19.36 6.47
N GLY A 127 1.89 20.32 5.57
CA GLY A 127 3.11 21.06 5.33
C GLY A 127 3.40 21.87 6.58
N GLY A 128 4.21 21.29 7.46
CA GLY A 128 5.14 22.11 8.20
C GLY A 128 6.03 22.79 7.17
N VAL A 129 6.09 24.12 7.21
CA VAL A 129 7.05 24.86 6.41
C VAL A 129 8.43 24.55 6.98
N VAL A 130 9.13 23.57 6.40
CA VAL A 130 10.54 23.35 6.69
C VAL A 130 11.29 24.48 5.99
N ARG A 131 11.81 25.43 6.77
CA ARG A 131 12.80 26.39 6.29
C ARG A 131 14.17 25.84 6.66
N GLY A 132 14.83 25.20 5.71
CA GLY A 132 16.19 24.69 5.82
C GLY A 132 16.65 24.17 4.47
N ASP A 133 17.90 24.43 4.10
CA ASP A 133 18.45 24.11 2.77
C ASP A 133 18.70 22.60 2.56
N ALA A 134 18.54 21.81 3.63
CA ALA A 134 18.62 20.35 3.64
C ALA A 134 17.41 19.76 4.36
N VAL A 135 16.69 18.85 3.68
CA VAL A 135 15.55 18.12 4.26
C VAL A 135 16.00 16.68 4.52
N PRO A 136 16.00 16.21 5.79
CA PRO A 136 16.32 14.81 6.08
C PRO A 136 15.29 13.90 5.41
N SER A 137 15.75 12.94 4.62
CA SER A 137 14.88 11.94 3.96
C SER A 137 14.82 10.63 4.74
N PHE A 138 15.95 10.19 5.31
CA PHE A 138 16.02 8.94 6.07
C PHE A 138 17.04 9.05 7.22
N PRO A 139 16.84 8.32 8.34
CA PRO A 139 15.62 7.59 8.69
C PRO A 139 14.42 8.54 8.89
N VAL A 140 13.19 8.06 8.71
CA VAL A 140 12.01 8.89 9.01
C VAL A 140 11.95 9.22 10.50
N ASP A 141 11.34 10.36 10.86
CA ASP A 141 11.24 10.77 12.25
C ASP A 141 10.53 9.72 13.14
N SER A 142 11.18 9.42 14.26
CA SER A 142 10.85 8.37 15.23
C SER A 142 10.96 6.94 14.70
N ALA A 143 11.80 6.68 13.69
CA ALA A 143 12.00 5.32 13.19
C ALA A 143 12.68 4.41 14.22
N VAL A 144 12.20 3.18 14.34
CA VAL A 144 12.85 2.11 15.10
C VAL A 144 13.87 1.39 14.23
N ILE A 145 15.12 1.35 14.68
CA ILE A 145 16.23 0.79 13.92
C ILE A 145 16.32 -0.72 14.17
N LEU A 146 16.21 -1.50 13.08
CA LEU A 146 16.20 -2.96 13.11
C LEU A 146 17.53 -3.58 12.61
N SER A 147 18.49 -2.76 12.19
CA SER A 147 19.80 -3.16 11.67
C SER A 147 20.94 -2.66 12.54
N ASP A 148 22.10 -3.30 12.45
CA ASP A 148 23.31 -2.93 13.20
C ASP A 148 23.96 -1.61 12.72
N SER A 149 23.41 -1.02 11.66
CA SER A 149 23.87 0.24 11.08
C SER A 149 22.67 1.07 10.61
N ILE A 150 22.88 2.38 10.54
CA ILE A 150 21.89 3.35 10.13
C ILE A 150 22.45 4.21 8.99
N CYS A 151 21.65 4.44 7.95
CA CYS A 151 21.94 5.36 6.87
C CYS A 151 21.16 6.64 7.10
N PHE A 152 21.87 7.75 7.26
CA PHE A 152 21.29 9.08 7.26
C PHE A 152 21.36 9.64 5.86
N GLU A 153 20.23 10.07 5.32
CA GLU A 153 20.10 10.64 3.98
C GLU A 153 19.40 11.99 4.06
N TYR A 154 19.75 12.89 3.16
CA TYR A 154 19.06 14.16 2.99
C TYR A 154 18.86 14.51 1.52
N ILE A 155 17.82 15.29 1.25
CA ILE A 155 17.50 15.83 -0.08
C ILE A 155 18.20 17.18 -0.21
N LYS A 156 19.04 17.31 -1.24
CA LYS A 156 19.68 18.57 -1.61
C LYS A 156 18.68 19.49 -2.31
N GLU A 157 18.20 20.50 -1.61
CA GLU A 157 17.63 21.70 -2.26
C GLU A 157 18.65 22.86 -2.34
N GLY A 158 19.82 22.71 -1.71
CA GLY A 158 20.90 23.71 -1.69
C GLY A 158 22.30 23.13 -1.45
N GLU A 159 23.13 23.82 -0.66
CA GLU A 159 24.48 23.37 -0.29
C GLU A 159 24.45 22.09 0.58
N THR A 160 25.51 21.28 0.51
CA THR A 160 25.71 20.14 1.41
C THR A 160 25.67 20.65 2.87
N PRO A 161 24.85 20.09 3.77
CA PRO A 161 24.95 20.41 5.20
C PRO A 161 26.38 20.19 5.68
N GLY A 162 26.88 21.09 6.53
CA GLY A 162 28.24 21.03 7.06
C GLY A 162 28.53 19.72 7.78
N GLY A 163 27.54 19.20 8.50
CA GLY A 163 27.59 17.92 9.19
C GLY A 163 26.25 17.43 9.75
N ILE A 164 26.32 16.30 10.45
CA ILE A 164 25.25 15.69 11.24
C ILE A 164 25.66 15.63 12.71
N SER A 165 24.80 16.13 13.60
CA SER A 165 24.93 15.98 15.06
C SER A 165 23.96 14.90 15.54
N ILE A 166 24.42 14.00 16.42
CA ILE A 166 23.61 12.99 17.09
C ILE A 166 23.69 13.22 18.61
N LYS A 167 22.53 13.27 19.25
CA LYS A 167 22.35 13.59 20.67
C LYS A 167 21.55 12.49 21.36
N ASN A 168 21.78 12.33 22.66
CA ASN A 168 20.98 11.44 23.50
C ASN A 168 19.66 12.08 23.97
N GLU A 169 18.89 11.38 24.80
CA GLU A 169 17.63 11.88 25.37
C GLU A 169 17.75 13.15 26.21
N GLN A 170 18.93 13.43 26.76
CA GLN A 170 19.21 14.65 27.49
C GLN A 170 19.77 15.77 26.59
N PHE A 171 19.66 15.62 25.26
CA PHE A 171 20.20 16.53 24.25
C PHE A 171 21.71 16.76 24.35
N ARG A 172 22.44 15.84 25.00
CA ARG A 172 23.89 15.84 25.00
C ARG A 172 24.38 15.28 23.68
N GLU A 173 25.23 16.04 22.98
CA GLU A 173 25.91 15.58 21.77
C GLU A 173 26.79 14.37 22.09
N LEU A 174 26.51 13.28 21.38
CA LEU A 174 27.26 12.04 21.38
C LEU A 174 28.25 12.00 20.23
N PHE A 175 27.86 12.58 19.10
CA PHE A 175 28.60 12.47 17.85
C PHE A 175 28.34 13.69 16.95
N TYR A 176 29.37 14.13 16.22
CA TYR A 176 29.25 15.09 15.13
C TYR A 176 30.16 14.65 13.99
N LEU A 177 29.68 14.71 12.75
CA LEU A 177 30.47 14.36 11.58
C LEU A 177 30.19 15.27 10.40
N ASN A 178 31.26 15.72 9.75
CA ASN A 178 31.17 16.51 8.53
C ASN A 178 30.76 15.65 7.34
N LEU A 179 29.75 16.10 6.59
CA LEU A 179 29.25 15.35 5.45
C LEU A 179 30.06 15.66 4.21
N THR A 180 30.50 14.61 3.53
CA THR A 180 31.16 14.70 2.22
C THR A 180 30.20 14.32 1.10
N ASP A 181 29.27 13.40 1.39
CA ASP A 181 28.27 12.87 0.48
C ASP A 181 26.84 13.13 0.99
N ASN A 182 25.86 12.82 0.13
CA ASN A 182 24.43 13.00 0.43
C ASN A 182 23.85 11.99 1.43
N SER A 183 24.65 10.98 1.76
CA SER A 183 24.30 9.96 2.72
C SER A 183 25.52 9.58 3.55
N ILE A 184 25.26 9.12 4.77
CA ILE A 184 26.25 8.47 5.60
C ILE A 184 25.68 7.22 6.23
N VAL A 185 26.41 6.12 6.10
CA VAL A 185 26.13 4.88 6.82
C VAL A 185 27.04 4.82 8.05
N MET A 186 26.44 4.58 9.21
CA MET A 186 27.12 4.52 10.50
C MET A 186 26.74 3.24 11.26
N PRO A 187 27.70 2.49 11.80
CA PRO A 187 27.43 1.42 12.76
C PRO A 187 26.76 1.96 14.03
N LEU A 188 25.72 1.27 14.54
CA LEU A 188 25.08 1.65 15.80
C LEU A 188 26.04 1.55 17.00
N SER A 189 27.05 0.68 16.92
CA SER A 189 28.11 0.59 17.93
C SER A 189 28.83 1.92 18.15
N ASP A 190 28.91 2.75 17.13
CA ASP A 190 29.59 4.03 17.17
C ASP A 190 28.71 5.11 17.84
N ILE A 191 27.41 4.83 17.95
CA ILE A 191 26.41 5.67 18.62
C ILE A 191 26.18 5.10 20.03
N ASN A 192 26.93 5.62 21.00
CA ASN A 192 26.77 5.25 22.42
C ASN A 192 26.76 3.73 22.67
N ASN A 193 27.62 2.97 21.98
CA ASN A 193 27.71 1.50 22.07
C ASN A 193 26.37 0.77 21.79
N ALA A 194 25.52 1.33 20.93
CA ALA A 194 24.20 0.79 20.61
C ALA A 194 23.28 0.59 21.83
N GLU A 195 23.39 1.46 22.84
CA GLU A 195 22.47 1.42 23.99
C GLU A 195 21.02 1.69 23.54
N THR A 196 20.07 0.95 24.12
CA THR A 196 18.63 1.16 23.89
C THR A 196 18.23 2.57 24.34
N GLY A 197 17.45 3.27 23.51
CA GLY A 197 16.94 4.60 23.84
C GLY A 197 16.51 5.41 22.62
N ILE A 198 16.06 6.63 22.88
CA ILE A 198 15.72 7.61 21.86
C ILE A 198 16.95 8.50 21.60
N TYR A 199 17.28 8.62 20.32
CA TYR A 199 18.37 9.45 19.85
C TYR A 199 17.83 10.54 18.95
N TYR A 200 18.36 11.74 19.13
CA TYR A 200 18.02 12.89 18.31
C TYR A 200 19.13 13.12 17.31
N TYR A 201 18.77 13.48 16.09
CA TYR A 201 19.75 13.85 15.08
C TYR A 201 19.30 15.10 14.32
N GLU A 202 20.27 15.88 13.89
CA GLU A 202 20.04 17.08 13.09
C GLU A 202 21.17 17.21 12.07
N PHE A 203 20.80 17.54 10.84
CA PHE A 203 21.74 18.07 9.87
C PHE A 203 21.88 19.58 10.12
N ASP A 204 23.04 20.16 9.83
CA ASP A 204 23.24 21.60 9.99
C ASP A 204 22.16 22.39 9.24
N GLY A 205 21.36 23.15 9.98
CA GLY A 205 20.24 23.94 9.43
C GLY A 205 18.94 23.18 9.17
N SER A 206 18.84 21.89 9.55
CA SER A 206 17.60 21.11 9.47
C SER A 206 16.83 21.08 10.79
N PRO A 207 15.52 20.78 10.77
CA PRO A 207 14.79 20.40 11.96
C PRO A 207 15.42 19.16 12.61
N THR A 208 15.43 19.13 13.94
CA THR A 208 15.81 17.94 14.71
C THR A 208 14.79 16.83 14.49
N GLN A 209 15.26 15.63 14.19
CA GLN A 209 14.48 14.40 14.11
C GLN A 209 14.96 13.39 15.17
N CYS A 210 14.26 12.29 15.33
CA CYS A 210 14.69 11.22 16.23
C CYS A 210 14.63 9.83 15.61
N PHE A 211 15.41 8.90 16.18
CA PHE A 211 15.32 7.47 15.92
C PHE A 211 15.42 6.70 17.24
N ILE A 212 15.01 5.44 17.23
CA ILE A 212 14.91 4.59 18.41
C ILE A 212 15.81 3.38 18.20
N ILE A 213 16.75 3.15 19.12
CA ILE A 213 17.43 1.86 19.23
C ILE A 213 16.58 1.02 20.19
N PRO A 214 15.89 -0.03 19.72
CA PRO A 214 14.96 -0.80 20.54
C PRO A 214 15.69 -1.68 21.56
N SER A 215 14.93 -2.22 22.52
CA SER A 215 15.42 -3.32 23.35
C SER A 215 15.60 -4.58 22.51
N LYS A 216 16.40 -5.55 22.97
CA LYS A 216 16.60 -6.81 22.25
C LYS A 216 15.29 -7.59 22.02
N ASP A 217 14.37 -7.55 22.98
CA ASP A 217 13.09 -8.24 22.87
C ASP A 217 12.20 -7.55 21.82
N GLU A 218 12.12 -6.22 21.85
CA GLU A 218 11.37 -5.43 20.87
C GLU A 218 11.97 -5.54 19.46
N LEU A 219 13.30 -5.60 19.35
CA LEU A 219 14.02 -5.82 18.09
C LEU A 219 13.58 -7.14 17.46
N ASN A 220 13.60 -8.22 18.24
CA ASN A 220 13.22 -9.55 17.75
C ASN A 220 11.74 -9.59 17.32
N GLU A 221 10.84 -8.99 18.11
CA GLU A 221 9.41 -8.91 17.78
C GLU A 221 9.19 -8.16 16.45
N LYS A 222 9.82 -6.99 16.29
CA LYS A 222 9.69 -6.18 15.07
C LYS A 222 10.35 -6.84 13.86
N LEU A 223 11.50 -7.51 14.03
CA LEU A 223 12.14 -8.28 12.97
C LEU A 223 11.28 -9.46 12.52
N GLU A 224 10.65 -10.19 13.44
CA GLU A 224 9.74 -11.28 13.09
C GLU A 224 8.53 -10.75 12.30
N ALA A 225 7.93 -9.64 12.74
CA ALA A 225 6.85 -8.98 12.02
C ALA A 225 7.28 -8.49 10.62
N PHE A 226 8.46 -7.88 10.51
CA PHE A 226 9.03 -7.43 9.25
C PHE A 226 9.25 -8.61 8.29
N ASN A 227 9.92 -9.67 8.75
CA ASN A 227 10.22 -10.85 7.93
C ASN A 227 8.95 -11.53 7.41
N LYS A 228 7.92 -11.65 8.25
CA LYS A 228 6.61 -12.19 7.85
C LYS A 228 5.96 -11.38 6.72
N ILE A 229 6.11 -10.06 6.74
CA ILE A 229 5.63 -9.20 5.67
C ILE A 229 6.51 -9.33 4.42
N MET A 230 7.83 -9.41 4.57
CA MET A 230 8.76 -9.60 3.44
C MET A 230 8.52 -10.91 2.69
N GLU A 231 8.19 -12.00 3.41
CA GLU A 231 7.79 -13.27 2.78
C GLU A 231 6.56 -13.09 1.88
N SER A 232 5.60 -12.26 2.30
CA SER A 232 4.41 -11.94 1.48
C SER A 232 4.76 -11.14 0.22
N PHE A 233 5.95 -10.53 0.17
CA PHE A 233 6.45 -9.80 -0.99
C PHE A 233 7.33 -10.64 -1.92
N SER A 234 7.64 -11.88 -1.55
CA SER A 234 8.56 -12.77 -2.29
C SER A 234 8.20 -12.97 -3.77
N SER A 235 6.91 -12.94 -4.11
CA SER A 235 6.40 -13.13 -5.47
C SER A 235 6.51 -11.91 -6.38
N PHE A 236 6.89 -10.73 -5.85
CA PHE A 236 7.04 -9.51 -6.66
C PHE A 236 8.40 -9.43 -7.35
N ASN A 237 8.49 -8.60 -8.40
CA ASN A 237 9.78 -8.24 -8.98
C ASN A 237 10.58 -7.30 -8.04
N ASP A 238 11.88 -7.16 -8.29
CA ASP A 238 12.79 -6.46 -7.37
C ASP A 238 12.46 -4.97 -7.21
N GLU A 239 12.01 -4.30 -8.28
CA GLU A 239 11.61 -2.89 -8.24
C GLU A 239 10.37 -2.68 -7.35
N MET A 240 9.36 -3.51 -7.52
CA MET A 240 8.14 -3.46 -6.72
C MET A 240 8.41 -3.86 -5.27
N LYS A 241 9.26 -4.87 -5.03
CA LYS A 241 9.74 -5.23 -3.69
C LYS A 241 10.40 -4.03 -3.02
N ALA A 242 11.36 -3.39 -3.67
CA ALA A 242 12.07 -2.25 -3.09
C ALA A 242 11.12 -1.11 -2.70
N ARG A 243 10.12 -0.83 -3.55
CA ARG A 243 9.07 0.16 -3.23
C ARG A 243 8.20 -0.27 -2.05
N LEU A 244 7.71 -1.50 -2.07
CA LEU A 244 6.91 -2.10 -1.00
C LEU A 244 7.62 -2.08 0.36
N VAL A 245 8.91 -2.41 0.38
CA VAL A 245 9.70 -2.37 1.61
C VAL A 245 9.84 -0.93 2.11
N ARG A 246 10.10 0.02 1.21
CA ARG A 246 10.17 1.45 1.55
C ARG A 246 8.85 1.98 2.12
N ASP A 247 7.73 1.68 1.48
CA ASP A 247 6.41 2.11 1.96
C ASP A 247 6.12 1.53 3.35
N TYR A 248 6.40 0.23 3.55
CA TYR A 248 6.25 -0.43 4.84
C TYR A 248 7.11 0.23 5.93
N MET A 249 8.38 0.55 5.63
CA MET A 249 9.29 1.22 6.55
C MET A 249 8.76 2.59 6.98
N ILE A 250 8.23 3.37 6.04
CA ILE A 250 7.65 4.70 6.30
C ILE A 250 6.39 4.58 7.15
N GLU A 251 5.43 3.73 6.75
CA GLU A 251 4.14 3.58 7.43
C GLU A 251 4.28 3.06 8.86
N ASN A 252 5.21 2.12 9.09
CA ASN A 252 5.40 1.48 10.39
C ASN A 252 6.50 2.13 11.22
N LYS A 253 7.12 3.21 10.73
CA LYS A 253 8.26 3.87 11.35
C LYS A 253 9.34 2.87 11.77
N VAL A 254 9.72 1.99 10.85
CA VAL A 254 10.83 1.06 11.04
C VAL A 254 11.90 1.34 10.01
N TYR A 255 13.16 1.11 10.38
CA TYR A 255 14.30 1.23 9.51
C TYR A 255 15.07 -0.08 9.50
N ILE A 256 15.40 -0.56 8.31
CA ILE A 256 16.32 -1.67 8.13
C ILE A 256 17.20 -1.35 6.92
N LEU A 257 18.51 -1.46 7.12
CA LEU A 257 19.45 -1.42 6.01
C LEU A 257 19.41 -2.78 5.29
N LEU A 258 18.91 -2.79 4.05
CA LEU A 258 18.82 -3.98 3.18
C LEU A 258 20.14 -4.27 2.46
#